data_AF-A0A378G0C4-F1
#
_entry.id   AF-A0A378G0C4-F1
#
_cell.length_a   1.000
_cell.length_b   1.000
_cell.length_c   1.000
_cell.angle_alpha   90.00
_cell.angle_beta   90.00
_cell.angle_gamma   90.00
#
_symmetry.space_group_name_H-M   'P 1'
#
loop_
_entity.id
_entity.type
_entity.pdbx_description
1 polymer ?
#
loop_
_entity_poly.entity_id
_entity_poly.type
_entity_poly.pdbx_seq_one_letter_code
_entity_poly.pdbx_strand_id
1 'polypeptide(L)' 'MKVLSIVGTLAMFLVGGGIVVHGIAPLHHAIEHWSAGLGGVMASTLPVVANLVLGFIIGAVVLAGVKAVSSLRGAGK' A
#
# COMPACT_ATOMS: atom_id res chain seq x y z
N MET A 1 20.77 -3.15 -12.56
CA MET A 1 19.65 -4.08 -12.27
C MET A 1 18.92 -3.80 -10.94
N LYS A 2 19.62 -3.50 -9.84
CA LYS A 2 19.00 -3.26 -8.51
C LYS A 2 17.93 -2.15 -8.49
N VAL A 3 18.20 -1.02 -9.14
CA VAL A 3 17.26 0.13 -9.17
C VAL A 3 15.91 -0.26 -9.79
N LEU A 4 15.93 -0.96 -10.93
CA LEU A 4 14.71 -1.37 -11.62
C LEU A 4 13.88 -2.36 -10.79
N SER A 5 14.55 -3.24 -10.02
CA SER A 5 13.87 -4.16 -9.12
C SER A 5 13.19 -3.43 -7.95
N ILE A 6 13.86 -2.45 -7.35
CA ILE A 6 13.29 -1.66 -6.25
C ILE A 6 12.09 -0.84 -6.75
N VAL A 7 12.23 -0.18 -7.90
CA VAL A 7 11.13 0.58 -8.53
C VAL A 7 9.96 -0.34 -8.86
N GLY A 8 10.21 -1.55 -9.38
CA GLY A 8 9.17 -2.54 -9.64
C GLY A 8 8.43 -2.98 -8.37
N THR A 9 9.16 -3.19 -7.27
CA THR A 9 8.55 -3.52 -5.98
C THR A 9 7.69 -2.37 -5.44
N LEU A 10 8.18 -1.13 -5.51
CA LEU A 10 7.41 0.05 -5.10
C LEU A 10 6.14 0.21 -5.96
N ALA A 11 6.24 0.00 -7.28
CA ALA A 11 5.11 0.06 -8.18
C ALA A 11 4.03 -0.98 -7.83
N MET A 12 4.42 -2.21 -7.51
CA MET A 12 3.48 -3.26 -7.09
C MET A 12 2.72 -2.89 -5.80
N PHE A 13 3.40 -2.32 -4.80
CA PHE A 13 2.74 -1.85 -3.58
C PHE A 13 1.84 -0.65 -3.81
N LEU A 14 2.26 0.29 -4.67
CA LEU A 14 1.45 1.45 -5.04
C LEU A 14 0.15 1.03 -5.74
N VAL A 15 0.21 0.11 -6.70
CA VAL A 15 -0.97 -0.40 -7.42
C VAL A 15 -1.89 -1.14 -6.45
N GLY A 16 -1.37 -2.05 -5.63
CA GLY A 16 -2.17 -2.78 -4.64
C GLY A 16 -2.80 -1.87 -3.58
N GLY A 17 -2.05 -0.89 -3.08
CA GLY A 17 -2.54 0.11 -2.13
C GLY A 17 -3.64 0.98 -2.70
N GLY A 18 -3.50 1.39 -3.97
CA GLY A 18 -4.54 2.12 -4.70
C GLY A 18 -5.86 1.36 -4.76
N ILE A 19 -5.84 0.06 -5.03
CA ILE A 19 -7.04 -0.79 -5.05
C ILE A 19 -7.73 -0.83 -3.69
N VAL A 20 -6.97 -1.00 -2.59
CA VAL A 20 -7.55 -1.10 -1.25
C VAL A 20 -8.14 0.24 -0.78
N VAL A 21 -7.42 1.34 -1.01
CA VAL A 21 -7.87 2.68 -0.61
C VAL A 21 -9.13 3.10 -1.37
N HIS A 22 -9.22 2.82 -2.67
CA HIS A 22 -10.44 3.10 -3.44
C HIS A 22 -11.60 2.16 -3.07
N GLY A 23 -11.31 0.93 -2.64
CA GLY A 23 -12.34 0.00 -2.14
C GLY A 23 -12.93 0.40 -0.78
N ILE A 24 -12.30 1.32 -0.04
CA ILE A 24 -12.70 1.74 1.31
C ILE A 24 -12.98 3.25 1.29
N ALA A 25 -14.23 3.64 1.05
CA ALA A 25 -14.66 5.04 0.96
C ALA A 25 -14.19 5.96 2.11
N PRO A 26 -14.14 5.52 3.39
CA PRO A 26 -13.58 6.33 4.48
C PRO A 26 -12.10 6.69 4.33
N LEU A 27 -11.29 5.80 3.75
CA LEU A 27 -9.85 6.05 3.52
C LEU A 27 -9.64 7.09 2.42
N HIS A 28 -10.45 7.03 1.37
CA HIS A 28 -10.39 7.99 0.28
C HIS A 28 -10.71 9.41 0.77
N HIS A 29 -11.80 9.58 1.53
CA HIS A 29 -12.17 10.90 2.07
C HIS A 29 -11.20 11.44 3.12
N ALA A 30 -10.55 10.57 3.91
CA ALA A 30 -9.52 11.01 4.86
C ALA A 30 -8.29 11.59 4.12
N ILE A 31 -7.89 10.96 3.00
CA ILE A 31 -6.78 11.45 2.16
C ILE A 31 -7.18 12.73 1.42
N GLU A 32 -8.41 12.81 0.91
CA GLU A 32 -8.95 14.02 0.27
C GLU A 32 -9.03 15.20 1.25
N HIS A 33 -9.44 14.97 2.50
CA HIS A 33 -9.53 16.04 3.50
C HIS A 33 -8.15 16.61 3.88
N TRP A 34 -7.12 15.76 3.90
CA TRP A 34 -5.73 16.21 4.08
C TRP A 34 -5.12 16.87 2.84
N SER A 35 -5.51 16.46 1.63
CA SER A 35 -5.02 17.06 0.39
C SER A 35 -5.71 18.39 0.06
N ALA A 36 -6.93 18.62 0.54
CA ALA A 36 -7.70 19.85 0.32
C ALA A 36 -7.00 21.12 0.85
N GLY A 37 -6.09 21.00 1.81
CA GLY A 37 -5.27 22.11 2.32
C GLY A 37 -4.00 22.40 1.50
N LEU A 38 -3.65 21.54 0.53
CA LEU A 38 -2.40 21.58 -0.22
C LEU A 38 -2.70 21.82 -1.71
N GLY A 39 -2.69 23.08 -2.15
CA GLY A 39 -2.92 23.40 -3.57
C GLY A 39 -1.77 22.94 -4.50
N GLY A 40 -2.09 22.55 -5.73
CA GLY A 40 -1.13 22.31 -6.81
C GLY A 40 -0.54 20.89 -6.86
N VAL A 41 0.73 20.75 -7.28
CA VAL A 41 1.43 19.46 -7.48
C VAL A 41 1.54 18.63 -6.18
N MET A 42 1.42 19.27 -5.01
CA MET A 42 1.34 18.56 -3.73
C MET A 42 0.01 17.80 -3.55
N ALA A 43 -1.10 18.30 -4.09
CA ALA A 43 -2.39 17.60 -4.06
C ALA A 43 -2.37 16.27 -4.84
N SER A 44 -1.58 16.19 -5.91
CA SER A 44 -1.51 15.00 -6.78
C SER A 44 -0.45 13.99 -6.32
N THR A 45 0.57 14.42 -5.59
CA THR A 45 1.64 13.54 -5.08
C THR A 45 1.29 12.92 -3.74
N LEU A 46 0.55 13.63 -2.87
CA LEU A 46 0.14 13.11 -1.56
C LEU A 46 -0.66 11.79 -1.65
N PRO A 47 -1.66 11.64 -2.55
CA PRO A 47 -2.39 10.38 -2.70
C PRO A 47 -1.48 9.25 -3.17
N VAL A 48 -0.54 9.51 -4.08
CA VAL A 48 0.40 8.48 -4.57
C VAL A 48 1.25 7.94 -3.42
N VAL A 49 1.82 8.82 -2.61
CA VAL A 49 2.64 8.41 -1.46
C VAL A 49 1.78 7.71 -0.40
N ALA A 50 0.58 8.22 -0.12
CA ALA A 50 -0.35 7.59 0.83
C ALA A 50 -0.73 6.16 0.39
N ASN A 51 -1.08 5.97 -0.89
CA ASN A 51 -1.40 4.66 -1.45
C ASN A 51 -0.19 3.71 -1.39
N LEU A 52 1.02 4.19 -1.69
CA LEU A 52 2.24 3.38 -1.55
C LEU A 52 2.44 2.90 -0.12
N VAL A 53 2.36 3.81 0.87
CA VAL A 53 2.59 3.50 2.28
C VAL A 53 1.53 2.53 2.80
N LEU A 54 0.26 2.79 2.51
CA LEU A 54 -0.84 1.90 2.90
C LEU A 54 -0.71 0.54 2.23
N GLY A 55 -0.44 0.49 0.93
CA GLY A 55 -0.22 -0.74 0.19
C GLY A 55 0.95 -1.56 0.74
N PHE A 56 2.04 -0.90 1.12
CA PHE A 56 3.19 -1.54 1.77
C PHE A 56 2.82 -2.14 3.13
N ILE A 57 2.14 -1.38 4.00
CA ILE A 57 1.69 -1.84 5.31
C ILE A 57 0.76 -3.05 5.17
N ILE A 58 -0.24 -2.96 4.30
CA ILE A 58 -1.19 -4.05 4.05
C ILE A 58 -0.46 -5.29 3.54
N GLY A 59 0.42 -5.12 2.54
CA GLY A 59 1.18 -6.23 1.99
C GLY A 59 2.10 -6.90 3.02
N ALA A 60 2.72 -6.11 3.91
CA ALA A 60 3.53 -6.63 5.01
C ALA A 60 2.69 -7.43 6.01
N VAL A 61 1.50 -6.94 6.38
CA VAL A 61 0.57 -7.63 7.28
C VAL A 61 0.08 -8.94 6.66
N VAL A 62 -0.33 -8.92 5.40
CA VAL A 62 -0.76 -10.12 4.66
C VAL A 62 0.38 -11.14 4.59
N LEU A 63 1.59 -10.70 4.24
CA LEU A 63 2.75 -11.58 4.18
C LEU A 63 3.07 -12.20 5.53
N ALA A 64 2.99 -11.43 6.62
CA ALA A 64 3.19 -11.93 7.98
C ALA A 64 2.13 -12.97 8.35
N GLY A 65 0.85 -12.70 8.05
CA GLY A 65 -0.25 -13.64 8.28
C GLY A 65 -0.11 -14.94 7.48
N VAL A 66 0.22 -14.85 6.19
CA VAL A 66 0.48 -16.03 5.34
C VAL A 66 1.66 -16.82 5.86
N LYS A 67 2.74 -16.17 6.30
CA LYS A 67 3.89 -16.85 6.91
C LYS A 67 3.52 -17.57 8.20
N ALA A 68 2.75 -16.93 9.08
CA ALA A 68 2.28 -17.55 10.32
C ALA A 68 1.43 -18.80 10.04
N VAL A 69 0.45 -18.68 9.14
CA VAL A 69 -0.41 -19.82 8.74
C VAL A 69 0.39 -20.92 8.06
N SER A 70 1.30 -20.56 7.15
CA SER A 70 2.18 -21.52 6.46
C SER A 70 3.08 -22.27 7.45
N SER A 71 3.65 -21.56 8.43
CA SER A 71 4.46 -22.17 9.49
C SER A 71 3.65 -23.16 10.34
N LEU A 72 2.40 -22.82 10.68
CA LEU A 72 1.52 -23.71 11.45
C LEU A 72 1.11 -24.95 10.64
N ARG A 73 0.90 -24.80 9.32
CA ARG A 73 0.55 -25.92 8.42
C ARG A 73 1.75 -26.80 8.08
N GLY A 74 2.95 -26.23 8.02
CA GLY A 74 4.20 -26.96 7.78
C GLY A 74 4.67 -27.78 8.98
N ALA A 75 4.34 -27.38 10.21
CA ALA A 75 4.63 -28.13 11.42
C ALA A 75 3.79 -29.40 11.61
N GLY A 76 2.78 -29.63 10.76
CA GLY A 76 1.92 -30.83 10.76
C GLY A 76 2.29 -31.88 9.71
N LYS A 77 3.43 -31.72 9.02
CA LYS A 77 4.03 -32.74 8.15
C LYS A 77 5.37 -33.16 8.74
#